data_AF-A0A813X8L5-F1
#
_entry.id   AF-A0A813X8L5-F1
#
_cell.length_a   1.000
_cell.length_b   1.000
_cell.length_c   1.000
_cell.angle_alpha   90.00
_cell.angle_beta   90.00
_cell.angle_gamma   90.00
#
_symmetry.space_group_name_H-M   'P 1'
#
loop_
_entity.id
_entity.type
_entity.pdbx_description
1 polymer ?
#
loop_
_entity_poly.entity_id
_entity_poly.type
_entity_poly.pdbx_seq_one_letter_code
_entity_poly.pdbx_strand_id
1 'polypeptide(L)'
;MYTPLQYHLSPYMARIPRCVRIGNKTVTVFNANIVTYSRTLLIIPIAWLLKYDYPITACLLVLFHDFLDHVDGIVAKVQKRIYGDNIDDPLLGGFMDAFCDKIVNVFCLWTIVQETYFEQTSYFLSIGFVLLCYTIIGLETAIGVVRVQDFFAATYSKNQLSSQGSTAAAMEGKLKEKLESMGLAFLCLSTGHLAPFHHWSGIAGLICFTLTIRLAYASLAKKLQARQMKEKKKTVTIDLPPETLPRETLSPSSPIQKTIGVLNAFNSTEAKSRNRAMTLDSRTRENDRRNLLNPPPPSRSPSISPSGSTSNVSVGRTPPALPRNSPNPLLDFLDGIKEEKQRGSTISSVDHDEPPPHVLQRSASLPAIWIDGRADKVYTIGCFDLFHEGHRLLLQRMRQFGREVIVGVHDSRSIHKLKSRVPVDGTETRMVNVKRYADQVYCVAGTDPSSFVQCIVYLRENETALYVRGDDMADFPSKHVVEELMPVKFLPYTNGVSSTKLRQELFSHIQADDVEHLERVN
;
A
#
# COMPACT_ATOMS: atom_id res chain seq x y z
N MET A 1 7.56 4.38 8.19
CA MET A 1 8.82 5.05 7.79
C MET A 1 8.74 5.45 6.32
N TYR A 2 9.17 6.67 5.99
CA TYR A 2 9.46 7.07 4.60
C TYR A 2 10.96 6.82 4.38
N THR A 3 11.37 6.32 3.22
CA THR A 3 12.81 6.22 2.90
C THR A 3 13.40 7.61 2.67
N PRO A 4 14.71 7.85 2.91
CA PRO A 4 15.33 9.16 2.67
C PRO A 4 15.09 9.66 1.24
N LEU A 5 15.22 8.76 0.26
CA LEU A 5 14.91 9.02 -1.15
C LEU A 5 13.47 9.51 -1.36
N GLN A 6 12.48 8.88 -0.70
CA GLN A 6 11.09 9.32 -0.78
C GLN A 6 10.88 10.68 -0.11
N TYR A 7 11.53 10.96 1.03
CA TYR A 7 11.45 12.27 1.68
C TYR A 7 11.95 13.39 0.78
N HIS A 8 13.11 13.21 0.14
CA HIS A 8 13.70 14.22 -0.75
C HIS A 8 12.96 14.36 -2.10
N LEU A 9 12.50 13.27 -2.72
CA LEU A 9 11.83 13.34 -4.04
C LEU A 9 10.37 13.79 -3.99
N SER A 10 9.62 13.48 -2.92
CA SER A 10 8.19 13.83 -2.81
C SER A 10 7.84 15.30 -3.13
N PRO A 11 8.55 16.33 -2.61
CA PRO A 11 8.26 17.74 -2.93
C PRO A 11 8.62 18.18 -4.35
N TYR A 12 9.37 17.38 -5.12
CA TYR A 12 9.59 17.59 -6.55
C TYR A 12 8.50 16.89 -7.36
N MET A 13 8.21 15.61 -7.06
CA MET A 13 7.14 14.84 -7.72
C MET A 13 5.76 15.51 -7.56
N ALA A 14 5.51 16.20 -6.45
CA ALA A 14 4.30 16.97 -6.21
C ALA A 14 4.16 18.26 -7.06
N ARG A 15 5.24 18.72 -7.69
CA ARG A 15 5.27 19.92 -8.55
C ARG A 15 5.27 19.61 -10.05
N ILE A 16 5.51 18.36 -10.45
CA ILE A 16 5.48 17.96 -11.85
C ILE A 16 4.01 17.92 -12.31
N PRO A 17 3.63 18.64 -13.40
CA PRO A 17 2.26 18.63 -13.89
C PRO A 17 1.90 17.25 -14.43
N ARG A 18 0.91 16.59 -13.80
CA ARG A 18 0.39 15.29 -14.23
C ARG A 18 -0.23 15.33 -15.64
N CYS A 19 -0.91 16.43 -15.98
CA CYS A 19 -1.57 16.63 -17.27
C CYS A 19 -1.17 17.97 -17.92
N VAL A 20 -1.14 17.98 -19.26
CA VAL A 20 -0.96 19.19 -20.08
C VAL A 20 -2.19 19.37 -20.97
N ARG A 21 -2.63 20.62 -21.18
CA ARG A 21 -3.65 20.95 -22.19
C ARG A 21 -2.99 21.14 -23.54
N ILE A 22 -3.44 20.40 -24.54
CA ILE A 22 -3.05 20.52 -25.95
C ILE A 22 -4.32 20.80 -26.73
N GLY A 23 -4.55 22.08 -27.05
CA GLY A 23 -5.87 22.57 -27.48
C GLY A 23 -6.95 22.20 -26.46
N ASN A 24 -8.09 21.72 -26.95
CA ASN A 24 -9.24 21.37 -26.11
C ASN A 24 -9.09 20.01 -25.37
N LYS A 25 -7.95 19.32 -25.49
CA LYS A 25 -7.73 17.99 -24.85
C LYS A 25 -6.70 18.08 -23.72
N THR A 26 -7.06 17.50 -22.57
CA THR A 26 -6.12 17.26 -21.46
C THR A 26 -5.45 15.90 -21.64
N VAL A 27 -4.13 15.89 -21.79
CA VAL A 27 -3.32 14.67 -21.94
C VAL A 27 -2.54 14.43 -20.65
N THR A 28 -2.63 13.22 -20.08
CA THR A 28 -1.78 12.79 -18.96
C THR A 28 -0.36 12.59 -19.47
N VAL A 29 0.60 13.38 -18.98
CA VAL A 29 2.01 13.32 -19.38
C VAL A 29 2.90 12.65 -18.32
N PHE A 30 2.45 12.59 -17.06
CA PHE A 30 3.26 12.07 -15.96
C PHE A 30 2.41 11.38 -14.89
N ASN A 31 2.42 10.05 -14.88
CA ASN A 31 1.87 9.20 -13.82
C ASN A 31 2.83 8.03 -13.51
N ALA A 32 2.50 7.22 -12.50
CA ALA A 32 3.33 6.08 -12.12
C ALA A 32 3.49 5.07 -13.28
N ASN A 33 2.39 4.74 -13.97
CA ASN A 33 2.41 3.78 -15.07
C ASN A 33 3.34 4.22 -16.22
N ILE A 34 3.37 5.52 -16.57
CA ILE A 34 4.31 6.08 -17.56
C ILE A 34 5.76 5.88 -17.10
N VAL A 35 6.07 6.12 -15.83
CA VAL A 35 7.42 5.88 -15.29
C VAL A 35 7.79 4.39 -15.38
N THR A 36 6.87 3.48 -15.05
CA THR A 36 7.09 2.02 -15.19
C THR A 36 7.24 1.59 -16.66
N TYR A 37 6.48 2.16 -17.60
CA TYR A 37 6.70 1.95 -19.05
C TYR A 37 8.08 2.46 -19.49
N SER A 38 8.46 3.68 -19.12
CA SER A 38 9.76 4.27 -19.46
C SER A 38 10.91 3.44 -18.89
N ARG A 39 10.78 2.97 -17.64
CA ARG A 39 11.69 2.02 -16.98
C ARG A 39 11.82 0.73 -17.77
N THR A 40 10.69 0.13 -18.18
CA THR A 40 10.67 -1.11 -18.96
C THR A 40 11.37 -0.95 -20.31
N LEU A 41 11.14 0.18 -21.01
CA LEU A 41 11.72 0.45 -22.33
C LEU A 41 13.24 0.62 -22.33
N LEU A 42 13.88 0.90 -21.17
CA LEU A 42 15.34 0.96 -21.06
C LEU A 42 16.05 -0.36 -21.43
N ILE A 43 15.32 -1.47 -21.42
CA ILE A 43 15.80 -2.78 -21.89
C ILE A 43 16.42 -2.72 -23.30
N ILE A 44 15.85 -1.92 -24.20
CA ILE A 44 16.29 -1.79 -25.59
C ILE A 44 17.64 -1.05 -25.69
N PRO A 45 17.81 0.19 -25.16
CA PRO A 45 19.11 0.84 -25.17
C PRO A 45 20.14 0.13 -24.29
N ILE A 46 19.78 -0.53 -23.18
CA ILE A 46 20.74 -1.36 -22.42
C ILE A 46 21.31 -2.48 -23.32
N ALA A 47 20.44 -3.27 -23.96
CA ALA A 47 20.90 -4.35 -24.84
C ALA A 47 21.66 -3.84 -26.07
N TRP A 48 21.24 -2.69 -26.64
CA TRP A 48 21.93 -2.05 -27.75
C TRP A 48 23.34 -1.55 -27.35
N LEU A 49 23.49 -0.93 -26.17
CA LEU A 49 24.77 -0.45 -25.67
C LEU A 49 25.73 -1.59 -25.33
N LEU A 50 25.26 -2.70 -24.76
CA LEU A 50 26.10 -3.88 -24.53
C LEU A 50 26.66 -4.43 -25.85
N LYS A 51 25.79 -4.60 -26.86
CA LYS A 51 26.15 -5.13 -28.18
C LYS A 51 27.13 -4.25 -29.00
N TYR A 52 27.23 -2.96 -28.67
CA TYR A 52 28.13 -2.01 -29.34
C TYR A 52 29.30 -1.58 -28.42
N ASP A 53 29.62 -2.39 -27.41
CA ASP A 53 30.73 -2.18 -26.47
C ASP A 53 30.71 -0.81 -25.74
N TYR A 54 29.54 -0.45 -25.21
CA TYR A 54 29.34 0.67 -24.29
C TYR A 54 28.95 0.20 -22.87
N PRO A 55 29.78 -0.63 -22.20
CA PRO A 55 29.47 -1.30 -20.93
C PRO A 55 29.19 -0.33 -19.77
N ILE A 56 29.91 0.79 -19.72
CA ILE A 56 29.74 1.83 -18.70
C ILE A 56 28.37 2.50 -18.84
N THR A 57 27.97 2.84 -20.06
CA THR A 57 26.66 3.45 -20.34
C THR A 57 25.52 2.47 -20.07
N ALA A 58 25.69 1.18 -20.42
CA ALA A 58 24.74 0.13 -20.09
C ALA A 58 24.58 -0.04 -18.56
N CYS A 59 25.68 -0.07 -17.80
CA CYS A 59 25.68 -0.09 -16.34
C CYS A 59 24.93 1.12 -15.75
N LEU A 60 25.20 2.33 -16.23
CA LEU A 60 24.50 3.54 -15.80
C LEU A 60 23.00 3.48 -16.08
N LEU A 61 22.57 2.89 -17.21
CA LEU A 61 21.14 2.67 -17.49
C LEU A 61 20.51 1.59 -16.60
N VAL A 62 21.23 0.54 -16.21
CA VAL A 62 20.74 -0.45 -15.22
C VAL A 62 20.55 0.19 -13.85
N LEU A 63 21.48 1.05 -13.42
CA LEU A 63 21.32 1.82 -12.17
C LEU A 63 20.20 2.86 -12.27
N PHE A 64 19.99 3.47 -13.44
CA PHE A 64 18.87 4.38 -13.67
C PHE A 64 17.52 3.64 -13.70
N HIS A 65 17.45 2.43 -14.25
CA HIS A 65 16.30 1.53 -14.14
C HIS A 65 15.94 1.26 -12.67
N ASP A 66 16.94 0.91 -11.84
CA ASP A 66 16.75 0.66 -10.40
C ASP A 66 16.30 1.93 -9.62
N PHE A 67 16.73 3.11 -10.06
CA PHE A 67 16.24 4.38 -9.55
C PHE A 67 14.78 4.64 -9.94
N LEU A 68 14.38 4.36 -11.18
CA LEU A 68 13.00 4.55 -11.64
C LEU A 68 11.99 3.62 -10.94
N ASP A 69 12.42 2.43 -10.50
CA ASP A 69 11.70 1.49 -9.62
C ASP A 69 11.39 2.08 -8.23
N HIS A 70 12.15 3.10 -7.82
CA HIS A 70 11.79 3.91 -6.67
C HIS A 70 10.92 5.11 -7.04
N VAL A 71 11.10 5.69 -8.22
CA VAL A 71 10.32 6.86 -8.67
C VAL A 71 8.85 6.50 -8.91
N ASP A 72 8.52 5.43 -9.64
CA ASP A 72 7.11 5.05 -9.88
C ASP A 72 6.35 4.80 -8.56
N GLY A 73 6.93 4.03 -7.64
CA GLY A 73 6.43 3.80 -6.29
C GLY A 73 6.43 5.02 -5.36
N ILE A 74 7.10 6.13 -5.71
CA ILE A 74 6.99 7.43 -5.03
C ILE A 74 5.87 8.26 -5.68
N VAL A 75 5.86 8.36 -7.01
CA VAL A 75 4.85 9.08 -7.81
C VAL A 75 3.45 8.56 -7.50
N ALA A 76 3.25 7.24 -7.46
CA ALA A 76 1.97 6.63 -7.09
C ALA A 76 1.46 7.13 -5.72
N LYS A 77 2.33 7.18 -4.70
CA LYS A 77 1.96 7.63 -3.34
C LYS A 77 1.71 9.14 -3.27
N VAL A 78 2.49 9.93 -4.00
CA VAL A 78 2.36 11.39 -4.04
C VAL A 78 1.10 11.80 -4.79
N GLN A 79 0.88 11.24 -5.98
CA GLN A 79 -0.32 11.54 -6.77
C GLN A 79 -1.57 11.04 -6.07
N LYS A 80 -1.56 9.84 -5.47
CA LYS A 80 -2.67 9.35 -4.61
C LYS A 80 -3.03 10.33 -3.49
N ARG A 81 -2.04 10.96 -2.85
CA ARG A 81 -2.29 11.99 -1.81
C ARG A 81 -2.91 13.27 -2.37
N ILE A 82 -2.57 13.66 -3.61
CA ILE A 82 -2.97 14.94 -4.21
C ILE A 82 -4.33 14.84 -4.91
N TYR A 83 -4.62 13.73 -5.60
CA TYR A 83 -5.80 13.57 -6.47
C TYR A 83 -6.73 12.40 -6.09
N GLY A 84 -6.42 11.63 -5.03
CA GLY A 84 -7.30 10.58 -4.49
C GLY A 84 -7.00 9.15 -4.97
N ASP A 85 -7.94 8.23 -4.75
CA ASP A 85 -7.70 6.78 -4.89
C ASP A 85 -7.85 6.22 -6.33
N ASN A 86 -8.57 6.91 -7.22
CA ASN A 86 -9.03 6.38 -8.52
C ASN A 86 -8.49 7.19 -9.74
N ILE A 87 -7.24 7.65 -9.68
CA ILE A 87 -6.66 8.57 -10.69
C ILE A 87 -6.04 7.85 -11.88
N ASP A 88 -5.50 6.65 -11.63
CA ASP A 88 -4.85 5.76 -12.58
C ASP A 88 -5.59 4.42 -12.58
N ASP A 89 -5.57 3.72 -13.72
CA ASP A 89 -6.09 2.34 -13.81
C ASP A 89 -5.32 1.42 -12.84
N PRO A 90 -5.94 0.93 -11.75
CA PRO A 90 -5.27 0.10 -10.75
C PRO A 90 -5.02 -1.33 -11.25
N LEU A 91 -5.76 -1.77 -12.27
CA LEU A 91 -5.62 -3.09 -12.89
C LEU A 91 -4.41 -3.06 -13.83
N LEU A 92 -4.30 -2.06 -14.70
CA LEU A 92 -3.12 -1.89 -15.56
C LEU A 92 -1.84 -1.68 -14.73
N GLY A 93 -1.86 -0.76 -13.76
CA GLY A 93 -0.70 -0.47 -12.92
C GLY A 93 -0.24 -1.69 -12.09
N GLY A 94 -1.18 -2.42 -11.49
CA GLY A 94 -0.88 -3.63 -10.70
C GLY A 94 -0.39 -4.82 -11.55
N PHE A 95 -0.87 -4.95 -12.78
CA PHE A 95 -0.34 -5.92 -13.73
C PHE A 95 1.10 -5.57 -14.16
N MET A 96 1.37 -4.30 -14.46
CA MET A 96 2.69 -3.83 -14.87
C MET A 96 3.74 -4.04 -13.78
N ASP A 97 3.46 -3.63 -12.54
CA ASP A 97 4.30 -3.90 -11.36
C ASP A 97 4.63 -5.40 -11.23
N ALA A 98 3.63 -6.27 -11.43
CA ALA A 98 3.81 -7.72 -11.34
C ALA A 98 4.67 -8.35 -12.46
N PHE A 99 4.80 -7.68 -13.61
CA PHE A 99 5.31 -8.25 -14.87
C PHE A 99 6.62 -7.58 -15.34
N CYS A 100 6.63 -6.25 -15.42
CA CYS A 100 7.73 -5.44 -15.93
C CYS A 100 9.01 -5.58 -15.08
N ASP A 101 8.87 -5.57 -13.75
CA ASP A 101 9.96 -5.72 -12.78
C ASP A 101 10.90 -6.90 -13.10
N LYS A 102 10.35 -8.01 -13.61
CA LYS A 102 11.09 -9.25 -13.82
C LYS A 102 11.49 -9.51 -15.27
N ILE A 103 10.77 -8.92 -16.23
CA ILE A 103 11.18 -8.93 -17.63
C ILE A 103 12.50 -8.19 -17.85
N VAL A 104 12.69 -7.00 -17.26
CA VAL A 104 13.95 -6.25 -17.48
C VAL A 104 15.15 -7.03 -16.96
N ASN A 105 15.06 -7.59 -15.75
CA ASN A 105 16.16 -8.39 -15.18
C ASN A 105 16.44 -9.65 -16.00
N VAL A 106 15.41 -10.38 -16.45
CA VAL A 106 15.57 -11.61 -17.27
C VAL A 106 16.25 -11.34 -18.61
N PHE A 107 15.79 -10.34 -19.37
CA PHE A 107 16.35 -10.05 -20.69
C PHE A 107 17.70 -9.33 -20.62
N CYS A 108 17.92 -8.45 -19.62
CA CYS A 108 19.24 -7.86 -19.40
C CYS A 108 20.28 -8.95 -19.09
N LEU A 109 19.91 -9.92 -18.22
CA LEU A 109 20.76 -11.07 -17.92
C LEU A 109 20.99 -11.97 -19.13
N TRP A 110 19.96 -12.20 -19.96
CA TRP A 110 20.11 -12.92 -21.22
C TRP A 110 21.12 -12.21 -22.14
N THR A 111 21.00 -10.90 -22.36
CA THR A 111 21.94 -10.17 -23.22
C THR A 111 23.36 -10.20 -22.66
N ILE A 112 23.54 -10.01 -21.35
CA ILE A 112 24.86 -10.15 -20.71
C ILE A 112 25.48 -11.53 -21.04
N VAL A 113 24.71 -12.62 -20.98
CA VAL A 113 25.22 -13.97 -21.31
C VAL A 113 25.61 -14.12 -22.79
N GLN A 114 24.93 -13.42 -23.72
CA GLN A 114 25.27 -13.45 -25.15
C GLN A 114 26.51 -12.59 -25.49
N GLU A 115 26.63 -11.41 -24.89
CA GLU A 115 27.71 -10.44 -25.17
C GLU A 115 28.94 -10.61 -24.24
N THR A 116 29.04 -11.70 -23.48
CA THR A 116 30.20 -12.01 -22.63
C THR A 116 31.31 -12.73 -23.42
N TYR A 117 32.51 -12.16 -23.44
CA TYR A 117 33.68 -12.80 -24.07
C TYR A 117 34.26 -13.91 -23.17
N PHE A 118 34.23 -15.15 -23.66
CA PHE A 118 34.69 -16.34 -22.91
C PHE A 118 36.11 -16.81 -23.26
N GLU A 119 36.77 -16.26 -24.28
CA GLU A 119 38.03 -16.83 -24.83
C GLU A 119 39.18 -16.95 -23.81
N GLN A 120 39.33 -15.97 -22.91
CA GLN A 120 40.36 -15.98 -21.86
C GLN A 120 39.88 -16.63 -20.55
N THR A 121 38.75 -17.34 -20.58
CA THR A 121 38.10 -17.93 -19.38
C THR A 121 38.19 -19.46 -19.40
N SER A 122 38.47 -20.06 -18.23
CA SER A 122 38.40 -21.51 -18.05
C SER A 122 36.98 -22.05 -18.35
N TYR A 123 36.88 -23.11 -19.14
CA TYR A 123 35.62 -23.77 -19.48
C TYR A 123 34.71 -24.04 -18.26
N PHE A 124 35.28 -24.45 -17.12
CA PHE A 124 34.52 -24.68 -15.89
C PHE A 124 33.87 -23.40 -15.33
N LEU A 125 34.56 -22.27 -15.42
CA LEU A 125 34.06 -20.97 -14.96
C LEU A 125 33.01 -20.41 -15.94
N SER A 126 33.24 -20.56 -17.25
CA SER A 126 32.28 -20.21 -18.30
C SER A 126 30.97 -20.98 -18.14
N ILE A 127 31.03 -22.31 -17.98
CA ILE A 127 29.85 -23.16 -17.72
C ILE A 127 29.18 -22.77 -16.40
N GLY A 128 29.95 -22.55 -15.33
CA GLY A 128 29.43 -22.12 -14.03
C GLY A 128 28.67 -20.80 -14.07
N PHE A 129 29.20 -19.80 -14.80
CA PHE A 129 28.52 -18.52 -15.03
C PHE A 129 27.23 -18.69 -15.82
N VAL A 130 27.27 -19.41 -16.95
CA VAL A 130 26.09 -19.66 -17.78
C VAL A 130 24.98 -20.37 -16.98
N LEU A 131 25.31 -21.39 -16.19
CA LEU A 131 24.37 -22.08 -15.31
C LEU A 131 23.82 -21.18 -14.18
N LEU A 132 24.65 -20.33 -13.58
CA LEU A 132 24.23 -19.32 -12.58
C LEU A 132 23.21 -18.35 -13.18
N CYS A 133 23.50 -17.81 -14.37
CA CYS A 133 22.62 -16.86 -15.04
C CYS A 133 21.30 -17.49 -15.48
N TYR A 134 21.31 -18.68 -16.08
CA TYR A 134 20.07 -19.38 -16.44
C TYR A 134 19.25 -19.82 -15.22
N THR A 135 19.90 -20.14 -14.09
CA THR A 135 19.22 -20.42 -12.82
C THR A 135 18.45 -19.20 -12.32
N ILE A 136 19.06 -18.01 -12.38
CA ILE A 136 18.41 -16.74 -11.99
C ILE A 136 17.31 -16.35 -12.97
N ILE A 137 17.53 -16.49 -14.29
CA ILE A 137 16.49 -16.30 -15.31
C ILE A 137 15.26 -17.19 -15.03
N GLY A 138 15.48 -18.47 -14.70
CA GLY A 138 14.41 -19.41 -14.34
C GLY A 138 13.67 -19.01 -13.06
N LEU A 139 14.40 -18.61 -12.01
CA LEU A 139 13.81 -18.15 -10.75
C LEU A 139 12.99 -16.86 -10.91
N GLU A 140 13.49 -15.87 -11.67
CA GLU A 140 12.76 -14.62 -11.89
C GLU A 140 11.56 -14.78 -12.82
N THR A 141 11.66 -15.66 -13.82
CA THR A 141 10.52 -16.06 -14.65
C THR A 141 9.44 -16.73 -13.79
N ALA A 142 9.82 -17.68 -12.92
CA ALA A 142 8.87 -18.33 -12.01
C ALA A 142 8.23 -17.36 -11.01
N ILE A 143 9.01 -16.43 -10.44
CA ILE A 143 8.52 -15.40 -9.51
C ILE A 143 7.61 -14.40 -10.22
N GLY A 144 7.92 -14.01 -11.46
CA GLY A 144 7.07 -13.17 -12.31
C GLY A 144 5.74 -13.83 -12.65
N VAL A 145 5.77 -15.09 -13.12
CA VAL A 145 4.54 -15.90 -13.35
C VAL A 145 3.71 -16.00 -12.08
N VAL A 146 4.34 -16.21 -10.92
CA VAL A 146 3.64 -16.22 -9.62
C VAL A 146 3.06 -14.84 -9.26
N ARG A 147 3.77 -13.72 -9.45
CA ARG A 147 3.22 -12.36 -9.23
C ARG A 147 2.02 -12.08 -10.14
N VAL A 148 2.11 -12.41 -11.43
CA VAL A 148 1.03 -12.19 -12.42
C VAL A 148 -0.18 -13.07 -12.12
N GLN A 149 0.02 -14.34 -11.78
CA GLN A 149 -1.05 -15.23 -11.33
C GLN A 149 -1.68 -14.78 -10.00
N ASP A 150 -0.88 -14.33 -9.02
CA ASP A 150 -1.39 -13.77 -7.76
C ASP A 150 -2.24 -12.52 -8.03
N PHE A 151 -1.80 -11.65 -8.95
CA PHE A 151 -2.50 -10.45 -9.38
C PHE A 151 -3.84 -10.77 -10.06
N PHE A 152 -3.87 -11.67 -11.05
CA PHE A 152 -5.11 -12.08 -11.70
C PHE A 152 -6.04 -12.80 -10.74
N ALA A 153 -5.53 -13.70 -9.89
CA ALA A 153 -6.33 -14.37 -8.87
C ALA A 153 -6.97 -13.36 -7.91
N ALA A 154 -6.24 -12.33 -7.47
CA ALA A 154 -6.78 -11.26 -6.62
C ALA A 154 -7.79 -10.36 -7.38
N THR A 155 -7.57 -10.09 -8.67
CA THR A 155 -8.43 -9.23 -9.50
C THR A 155 -9.73 -9.92 -9.87
N TYR A 156 -9.71 -11.19 -10.29
CA TYR A 156 -10.94 -11.96 -10.52
C TYR A 156 -11.64 -12.32 -9.20
N SER A 157 -10.90 -12.58 -8.11
CA SER A 157 -11.53 -12.75 -6.79
C SER A 157 -12.19 -11.48 -6.29
N LYS A 158 -11.73 -10.27 -6.65
CA LYS A 158 -12.41 -9.02 -6.24
C LYS A 158 -13.87 -8.93 -6.70
N ASN A 159 -14.26 -9.64 -7.76
CA ASN A 159 -15.66 -9.72 -8.22
C ASN A 159 -16.53 -10.68 -7.38
N GLN A 160 -15.98 -11.37 -6.36
CA GLN A 160 -16.74 -12.19 -5.40
C GLN A 160 -16.30 -12.04 -3.93
N LEU A 161 -15.11 -11.51 -3.65
CA LEU A 161 -14.50 -11.46 -2.32
C LEU A 161 -13.55 -10.25 -2.19
N SER A 162 -13.78 -9.39 -1.20
CA SER A 162 -13.04 -8.14 -1.03
C SER A 162 -11.58 -8.36 -0.61
N SER A 163 -10.65 -7.86 -1.43
CA SER A 163 -9.27 -7.48 -1.10
C SER A 163 -8.59 -8.21 0.06
N GLN A 164 -7.92 -9.33 -0.22
CA GLN A 164 -6.70 -9.63 0.54
C GLN A 164 -5.65 -8.57 0.22
N GLY A 165 -5.05 -7.98 1.25
CA GLY A 165 -3.98 -7.00 1.08
C GLY A 165 -2.79 -7.60 0.33
N SER A 166 -2.12 -6.76 -0.48
CA SER A 166 -0.81 -7.11 -1.04
C SER A 166 0.12 -7.54 0.08
N THR A 167 0.73 -8.72 -0.04
CA THR A 167 1.65 -9.24 0.97
C THR A 167 2.86 -8.32 1.04
N ALA A 168 2.91 -7.47 2.07
CA ALA A 168 3.99 -6.51 2.26
C ALA A 168 5.35 -7.21 2.15
N ALA A 169 6.17 -6.78 1.18
CA ALA A 169 7.42 -7.44 0.87
C ALA A 169 8.32 -7.48 2.13
N ALA A 170 8.58 -8.69 2.63
CA ALA A 170 9.55 -8.91 3.68
C ALA A 170 10.90 -8.32 3.27
N MET A 171 11.70 -7.84 4.23
CA MET A 171 12.98 -7.15 3.96
C MET A 171 13.92 -7.95 3.04
N GLU A 172 13.85 -9.27 3.13
CA GLU A 172 14.54 -10.24 2.27
C GLU A 172 14.26 -10.06 0.77
N GLY A 173 13.03 -9.72 0.37
CA GLY A 173 12.65 -9.47 -1.02
C GLY A 173 13.28 -8.19 -1.57
N LYS A 174 13.27 -7.11 -0.79
CA LYS A 174 13.90 -5.84 -1.18
C LYS A 174 15.42 -5.92 -1.21
N LEU A 175 16.02 -6.68 -0.29
CA LEU A 175 17.45 -6.96 -0.30
C LEU A 175 17.85 -7.74 -1.56
N LYS A 176 17.06 -8.76 -1.92
CA LYS A 176 17.23 -9.52 -3.16
C LYS A 176 17.15 -8.61 -4.39
N GLU A 177 16.10 -7.78 -4.50
CA GLU A 177 15.90 -6.89 -5.65
C GLU A 177 17.07 -5.94 -5.87
N LYS A 178 17.70 -5.42 -4.80
CA LYS A 178 18.90 -4.57 -4.94
C LYS A 178 20.20 -5.34 -5.16
N LEU A 179 20.29 -6.61 -4.74
CA LEU A 179 21.39 -7.51 -5.14
C LEU A 179 21.29 -7.90 -6.63
N GLU A 180 20.08 -8.02 -7.18
CA GLU A 180 19.86 -8.25 -8.62
C GLU A 180 20.34 -7.06 -9.46
N SER A 181 19.84 -5.85 -9.19
CA SER A 181 20.23 -4.65 -9.94
C SER A 181 21.73 -4.35 -9.83
N MET A 182 22.32 -4.53 -8.64
CA MET A 182 23.76 -4.37 -8.44
C MET A 182 24.58 -5.46 -9.16
N GLY A 183 24.11 -6.71 -9.17
CA GLY A 183 24.73 -7.80 -9.92
C GLY A 183 24.70 -7.56 -11.44
N LEU A 184 23.56 -7.13 -11.97
CA LEU A 184 23.41 -6.75 -13.38
C LEU A 184 24.35 -5.59 -13.76
N ALA A 185 24.40 -4.53 -12.95
CA ALA A 185 25.26 -3.37 -13.20
C ALA A 185 26.75 -3.74 -13.21
N PHE A 186 27.20 -4.56 -12.25
CA PHE A 186 28.59 -5.04 -12.21
C PHE A 186 28.93 -6.00 -13.36
N LEU A 187 28.00 -6.83 -13.81
CA LEU A 187 28.22 -7.70 -14.98
C LEU A 187 28.21 -6.91 -16.29
N CYS A 188 27.37 -5.87 -16.44
CA CYS A 188 27.45 -4.93 -17.57
C CYS A 188 28.83 -4.26 -17.67
N LEU A 189 29.46 -3.93 -16.53
CA LEU A 189 30.84 -3.44 -16.52
C LEU A 189 31.86 -4.54 -16.89
N SER A 190 31.55 -5.82 -16.64
CA SER A 190 32.49 -6.92 -16.91
C SER A 190 32.57 -7.33 -18.39
N THR A 191 31.51 -7.13 -19.19
CA THR A 191 31.49 -7.57 -20.61
C THR A 191 32.51 -6.82 -21.46
N GLY A 192 32.83 -5.55 -21.14
CA GLY A 192 33.85 -4.75 -21.82
C GLY A 192 35.30 -5.07 -21.46
N HIS A 193 35.57 -6.24 -20.88
CA HIS A 193 36.91 -6.71 -20.58
C HIS A 193 37.18 -8.07 -21.23
N LEU A 194 38.36 -8.23 -21.83
CA LEU A 194 38.83 -9.47 -22.46
C LEU A 194 38.84 -10.71 -21.53
N ALA A 195 38.84 -10.48 -20.21
CA ALA A 195 38.75 -11.50 -19.17
C ALA A 195 37.71 -11.08 -18.10
N PRO A 196 36.39 -11.15 -18.39
CA PRO A 196 35.33 -10.57 -17.56
C PRO A 196 35.39 -10.98 -16.08
N PHE A 197 35.65 -12.25 -15.83
CA PHE A 197 35.63 -12.87 -14.50
C PHE A 197 36.92 -12.69 -13.70
N HIS A 198 37.99 -12.19 -14.33
CA HIS A 198 39.22 -11.77 -13.63
C HIS A 198 39.18 -10.29 -13.25
N HIS A 199 38.28 -9.50 -13.86
CA HIS A 199 38.04 -8.13 -13.44
C HIS A 199 37.18 -8.07 -12.17
N TRP A 200 37.43 -7.08 -11.32
CA TRP A 200 36.75 -6.95 -10.01
C TRP A 200 35.23 -6.84 -10.14
N SER A 201 34.72 -6.26 -11.24
CA SER A 201 33.28 -6.13 -11.49
C SER A 201 32.63 -7.47 -11.81
N GLY A 202 33.28 -8.34 -12.60
CA GLY A 202 32.76 -9.70 -12.86
C GLY A 202 32.67 -10.51 -11.57
N ILE A 203 33.70 -10.44 -10.73
CA ILE A 203 33.73 -11.08 -9.40
C ILE A 203 32.61 -10.53 -8.49
N ALA A 204 32.43 -9.21 -8.43
CA ALA A 204 31.36 -8.58 -7.64
C ALA A 204 29.96 -9.00 -8.13
N GLY A 205 29.75 -9.06 -9.46
CA GLY A 205 28.51 -9.53 -10.08
C GLY A 205 28.20 -10.99 -9.73
N LEU A 206 29.17 -11.89 -9.88
CA LEU A 206 29.07 -13.31 -9.48
C LEU A 206 28.69 -13.47 -8.01
N ILE A 207 29.29 -12.68 -7.10
CA ILE A 207 28.98 -12.72 -5.66
C ILE A 207 27.53 -12.26 -5.41
N CYS A 208 27.10 -11.14 -5.99
CA CYS A 208 25.73 -10.63 -5.84
C CYS A 208 24.68 -11.66 -6.30
N PHE A 209 24.93 -12.32 -7.43
CA PHE A 209 24.04 -13.35 -7.98
C PHE A 209 24.06 -14.66 -7.19
N THR A 210 25.21 -15.09 -6.69
CA THR A 210 25.31 -16.26 -5.80
C THR A 210 24.49 -16.06 -4.52
N LEU A 211 24.54 -14.86 -3.93
CA LEU A 211 23.67 -14.49 -2.80
C LEU A 211 22.19 -14.41 -3.20
N THR A 212 21.90 -13.91 -4.39
CA THR A 212 20.54 -13.76 -4.93
C THR A 212 19.80 -15.10 -5.04
N ILE A 213 20.43 -16.18 -5.52
CA ILE A 213 19.77 -17.50 -5.67
C ILE A 213 19.05 -17.91 -4.38
N ARG A 214 19.74 -17.82 -3.23
CA ARG A 214 19.18 -18.22 -1.92
C ARG A 214 17.94 -17.39 -1.57
N LEU A 215 18.00 -16.08 -1.80
CA LEU A 215 16.92 -15.14 -1.47
C LEU A 215 15.74 -15.27 -2.45
N ALA A 216 16.01 -15.51 -3.73
CA ALA A 216 15.02 -15.80 -4.75
C ALA A 216 14.27 -17.10 -4.45
N TYR A 217 15.00 -18.18 -4.14
CA TYR A 217 14.39 -19.45 -3.71
C TYR A 217 13.56 -19.29 -2.43
N ALA A 218 14.07 -18.59 -1.41
CA ALA A 218 13.32 -18.33 -0.17
C ALA A 218 12.03 -17.50 -0.41
N SER A 219 12.09 -16.50 -1.30
CA SER A 219 10.94 -15.69 -1.70
C SER A 219 9.88 -16.51 -2.45
N LEU A 220 10.31 -17.32 -3.43
CA LEU A 220 9.44 -18.22 -4.20
C LEU A 220 8.79 -19.28 -3.30
N ALA A 221 9.58 -19.93 -2.43
CA ALA A 221 9.08 -20.94 -1.49
C ALA A 221 8.01 -20.35 -0.55
N LYS A 222 8.22 -19.14 -0.01
CA LYS A 222 7.23 -18.45 0.83
C LYS A 222 5.93 -18.13 0.06
N LYS A 223 6.02 -17.69 -1.19
CA LYS A 223 4.85 -17.46 -2.06
C LYS A 223 4.08 -18.76 -2.34
N LEU A 224 4.76 -19.85 -2.67
CA LEU A 224 4.14 -21.15 -2.94
C LEU A 224 3.50 -21.76 -1.68
N GLN A 225 4.17 -21.69 -0.52
CA GLN A 225 3.59 -22.10 0.76
C GLN A 225 2.33 -21.30 1.12
N ALA A 226 2.35 -19.97 0.88
CA ALA A 226 1.18 -19.13 1.10
C ALA A 226 -0.02 -19.51 0.20
N ARG A 227 0.22 -20.01 -1.03
CA ARG A 227 -0.84 -20.57 -1.89
C ARG A 227 -1.39 -21.88 -1.34
N GLN A 228 -0.52 -22.85 -1.03
CA GLN A 228 -0.93 -24.15 -0.47
C GLN A 228 -1.76 -24.01 0.83
N MET A 229 -1.44 -23.03 1.67
CA MET A 229 -2.21 -22.73 2.88
C MET A 229 -3.58 -22.10 2.58
N LYS A 230 -3.71 -21.28 1.53
CA LYS A 230 -5.01 -20.78 1.05
C LYS A 230 -5.86 -21.91 0.45
N GLU A 231 -5.25 -22.79 -0.34
CA GLU A 231 -5.91 -23.94 -0.96
C GLU A 231 -6.43 -24.92 0.09
N LYS A 232 -5.57 -25.37 1.02
CA LYS A 232 -5.99 -26.22 2.16
C LYS A 232 -7.13 -25.59 2.96
N LYS A 233 -7.06 -24.27 3.24
CA LYS A 233 -8.14 -23.57 3.95
C LYS A 233 -9.44 -23.55 3.13
N LYS A 234 -9.36 -23.40 1.81
CA LYS A 234 -10.54 -23.45 0.91
C LYS A 234 -11.16 -24.84 0.90
N THR A 235 -10.36 -25.90 0.74
CA THR A 235 -10.78 -27.32 0.78
C THR A 235 -11.47 -27.67 2.10
N VAL A 236 -10.84 -27.39 3.24
CA VAL A 236 -11.45 -27.63 4.58
C VAL A 236 -12.77 -26.86 4.79
N THR A 237 -12.97 -25.74 4.09
CA THR A 237 -14.24 -24.97 4.16
C THR A 237 -15.33 -25.54 3.23
N ILE A 238 -14.99 -26.43 2.30
CA ILE A 238 -15.91 -27.07 1.35
C ILE A 238 -16.30 -28.48 1.81
N ASP A 239 -15.36 -29.22 2.39
CA ASP A 239 -15.55 -30.63 2.79
C ASP A 239 -16.26 -30.79 4.16
N LEU A 240 -16.54 -29.70 4.87
CA LEU A 240 -17.34 -29.71 6.09
C LEU A 240 -18.85 -29.67 5.74
N PRO A 241 -19.65 -30.71 6.03
CA PRO A 241 -21.09 -30.63 5.89
C PRO A 241 -21.67 -29.59 6.86
N PRO A 242 -22.83 -28.98 6.53
CA PRO A 242 -23.49 -28.04 7.44
C PRO A 242 -23.90 -28.75 8.73
N GLU A 243 -23.24 -28.40 9.84
CA GLU A 243 -23.37 -29.09 11.12
C GLU A 243 -24.74 -28.85 11.77
N THR A 244 -25.71 -29.73 11.48
CA THR A 244 -27.06 -29.69 12.05
C THR A 244 -27.07 -30.20 13.49
N LEU A 245 -26.50 -29.42 14.41
CA LEU A 245 -26.61 -29.66 15.86
C LEU A 245 -28.07 -29.52 16.33
N PRO A 246 -28.68 -30.56 16.93
CA PRO A 246 -30.02 -30.45 17.52
C PRO A 246 -30.03 -29.46 18.69
N ARG A 247 -31.14 -28.73 18.85
CA ARG A 247 -31.41 -27.96 20.07
C ARG A 247 -31.91 -28.89 21.18
N GLU A 248 -30.98 -29.50 21.91
CA GLU A 248 -31.32 -30.01 23.25
C GLU A 248 -31.25 -28.89 24.29
N THR A 249 -32.30 -28.75 25.08
CA THR A 249 -32.38 -27.82 26.21
C THR A 249 -31.90 -28.51 27.48
N LEU A 250 -30.74 -28.13 28.02
CA LEU A 250 -30.30 -28.57 29.35
C LEU A 250 -30.23 -27.42 30.35
N SER A 251 -30.72 -27.70 31.55
CA SER A 251 -30.66 -26.86 32.75
C SER A 251 -29.28 -26.97 33.44
N PRO A 252 -28.89 -25.99 34.28
CA PRO A 252 -27.52 -25.88 34.77
C PRO A 252 -27.25 -26.74 36.02
N SER A 253 -26.65 -27.93 35.87
CA SER A 253 -25.99 -28.62 36.98
C SER A 253 -24.89 -29.62 36.56
N SER A 254 -23.77 -29.63 37.31
CA SER A 254 -22.70 -30.65 37.28
C SER A 254 -21.82 -30.71 36.00
N PRO A 255 -20.73 -31.51 35.95
CA PRO A 255 -19.43 -30.97 36.36
C PRO A 255 -18.37 -30.92 35.25
N ILE A 256 -18.77 -30.74 33.98
CA ILE A 256 -17.87 -30.85 32.81
C ILE A 256 -16.84 -29.70 32.70
N GLN A 257 -17.14 -28.51 33.23
CA GLN A 257 -16.26 -27.34 33.12
C GLN A 257 -14.91 -27.48 33.85
N LYS A 258 -14.79 -28.36 34.87
CA LYS A 258 -13.52 -28.53 35.60
C LYS A 258 -12.42 -29.15 34.73
N THR A 259 -12.75 -30.10 33.85
CA THR A 259 -11.75 -30.80 33.02
C THR A 259 -11.12 -29.87 31.97
N ILE A 260 -11.94 -29.02 31.34
CA ILE A 260 -11.49 -28.03 30.34
C ILE A 260 -10.65 -26.93 30.99
N GLY A 261 -11.01 -26.51 32.22
CA GLY A 261 -10.21 -25.57 33.01
C GLY A 261 -8.80 -26.08 33.32
N VAL A 262 -8.66 -27.35 33.70
CA VAL A 262 -7.35 -27.96 34.01
C VAL A 262 -6.44 -28.05 32.78
N LEU A 263 -6.97 -28.45 31.61
CA LEU A 263 -6.19 -28.53 30.37
C LEU A 263 -5.63 -27.16 29.95
N ASN A 264 -6.46 -26.12 30.02
CA ASN A 264 -6.06 -24.75 29.68
C ASN A 264 -5.08 -24.15 30.70
N ALA A 265 -5.20 -24.51 31.99
CA ALA A 265 -4.22 -24.13 33.00
C ALA A 265 -2.83 -24.70 32.68
N PHE A 266 -2.73 -25.98 32.31
CA PHE A 266 -1.48 -26.68 32.02
C PHE A 266 -0.70 -26.06 30.85
N ASN A 267 -1.39 -25.73 29.75
CA ASN A 267 -0.78 -25.04 28.61
C ASN A 267 -0.28 -23.63 28.98
N SER A 268 -0.96 -22.95 29.91
CA SER A 268 -0.54 -21.62 30.37
C SER A 268 0.73 -21.64 31.24
N THR A 269 0.98 -22.72 31.99
CA THR A 269 2.20 -22.89 32.80
C THR A 269 3.42 -23.26 31.96
N GLU A 270 3.28 -24.13 30.95
CA GLU A 270 4.37 -24.39 29.98
C GLU A 270 4.78 -23.12 29.21
N ALA A 271 3.82 -22.32 28.76
CA ALA A 271 4.10 -21.07 28.05
C ALA A 271 4.82 -20.03 28.94
N LYS A 272 4.47 -19.98 30.23
CA LYS A 272 5.13 -19.09 31.20
C LYS A 272 6.50 -19.59 31.65
N SER A 273 6.71 -20.91 31.78
CA SER A 273 8.02 -21.47 32.15
C SER A 273 9.05 -21.30 31.03
N ARG A 274 8.69 -21.61 29.76
CA ARG A 274 9.56 -21.39 28.59
C ARG A 274 10.01 -19.93 28.47
N ASN A 275 9.08 -18.97 28.52
CA ASN A 275 9.43 -17.55 28.43
C ASN A 275 10.29 -17.04 29.60
N ARG A 276 10.09 -17.57 30.81
CA ARG A 276 10.88 -17.20 32.00
C ARG A 276 12.30 -17.77 31.99
N ALA A 277 12.50 -18.96 31.42
CA ALA A 277 13.84 -19.51 31.18
C ALA A 277 14.61 -18.68 30.15
N MET A 278 13.96 -18.32 29.04
CA MET A 278 14.58 -17.58 27.92
C MET A 278 14.97 -16.13 28.28
N THR A 279 14.32 -15.54 29.30
CA THR A 279 14.69 -14.21 29.84
C THR A 279 15.69 -14.26 31.00
N LEU A 280 16.06 -15.45 31.50
CA LEU A 280 17.10 -15.62 32.51
C LEU A 280 18.48 -15.76 31.86
N ASP A 281 18.61 -16.66 30.87
CA ASP A 281 19.87 -16.90 30.15
C ASP A 281 20.39 -15.64 29.43
N SER A 282 19.48 -14.80 28.91
CA SER A 282 19.86 -13.51 28.31
C SER A 282 20.36 -12.47 29.32
N ARG A 283 19.97 -12.56 30.60
CA ARG A 283 20.43 -11.64 31.66
C ARG A 283 21.76 -12.06 32.27
N THR A 284 22.03 -13.36 32.39
CA THR A 284 23.34 -13.85 32.89
C THR A 284 24.47 -13.43 31.93
N ARG A 285 24.29 -13.68 30.63
CA ARG A 285 25.29 -13.37 29.58
C ARG A 285 25.57 -11.87 29.39
N GLU A 286 24.64 -11.00 29.81
CA GLU A 286 24.80 -9.54 29.81
C GLU A 286 25.69 -9.07 30.97
N ASN A 287 25.57 -9.69 32.16
CA ASN A 287 26.37 -9.34 33.33
C ASN A 287 27.82 -9.83 33.23
N ASP A 288 28.05 -11.08 32.79
CA ASP A 288 29.41 -11.64 32.68
C ASP A 288 30.29 -10.84 31.70
N ARG A 289 29.68 -10.22 30.69
CA ARG A 289 30.38 -9.34 29.74
C ARG A 289 30.79 -7.98 30.31
N ARG A 290 30.21 -7.52 31.41
CA ARG A 290 30.54 -6.20 32.02
C ARG A 290 31.69 -6.27 33.02
N ASN A 291 31.97 -7.44 33.59
CA ASN A 291 33.03 -7.63 34.58
C ASN A 291 34.43 -7.90 34.00
N LEU A 292 34.58 -7.92 32.66
CA LEU A 292 35.84 -8.28 31.98
C LEU A 292 36.54 -7.12 31.23
N LEU A 293 36.04 -5.88 31.34
CA LEU A 293 36.71 -4.69 30.77
C LEU A 293 36.82 -3.56 31.80
N ASN A 294 37.87 -3.60 32.63
CA ASN A 294 38.41 -2.46 33.38
C ASN A 294 39.82 -2.77 33.95
N PRO A 295 40.92 -2.33 33.30
CA PRO A 295 42.24 -2.31 33.91
C PRO A 295 42.44 -1.09 34.84
N PRO A 296 43.32 -1.16 35.85
CA PRO A 296 43.54 -0.07 36.82
C PRO A 296 44.41 1.07 36.25
N PRO A 297 44.35 2.29 36.85
CA PRO A 297 45.05 3.47 36.33
C PRO A 297 46.52 3.60 36.81
N PRO A 298 47.47 3.99 35.94
CA PRO A 298 48.81 4.44 36.32
C PRO A 298 48.88 5.96 36.56
N SER A 299 50.04 6.44 37.02
CA SER A 299 50.22 7.75 37.66
C SER A 299 50.95 8.84 36.83
N ARG A 300 50.89 10.07 37.36
CA ARG A 300 51.55 11.33 36.96
C ARG A 300 52.89 11.24 36.19
N SER A 301 52.97 11.95 35.04
CA SER A 301 54.02 12.93 34.59
C SER A 301 55.53 12.56 34.59
N PRO A 302 56.42 13.20 33.76
CA PRO A 302 56.25 14.49 33.06
C PRO A 302 56.78 14.59 31.60
N SER A 303 56.57 15.77 31.00
CA SER A 303 57.39 16.47 29.98
C SER A 303 58.25 15.73 28.93
N ILE A 304 58.11 16.12 27.65
CA ILE A 304 59.20 16.62 26.79
C ILE A 304 58.65 17.25 25.48
N SER A 305 59.35 18.28 24.99
CA SER A 305 59.19 18.96 23.68
C SER A 305 60.60 19.01 23.00
N PRO A 306 60.81 19.43 21.73
CA PRO A 306 59.98 20.18 20.76
C PRO A 306 59.70 19.31 19.49
N SER A 307 59.65 19.71 18.22
CA SER A 307 59.83 20.98 17.45
C SER A 307 59.19 20.84 16.04
N GLY A 308 58.82 21.95 15.40
CA GLY A 308 58.40 21.96 13.98
C GLY A 308 57.80 23.27 13.51
N SER A 309 58.63 24.22 13.07
CA SER A 309 58.23 25.56 12.63
C SER A 309 58.22 25.72 11.09
N THR A 310 57.73 26.89 10.64
CA THR A 310 57.71 27.46 9.26
C THR A 310 56.44 27.20 8.42
N SER A 311 55.87 28.20 7.73
CA SER A 311 56.12 29.67 7.73
C SER A 311 54.89 30.46 7.21
N ASN A 312 54.79 31.75 7.57
CA ASN A 312 53.75 32.69 7.12
C ASN A 312 54.13 33.40 5.81
N VAL A 313 53.14 33.66 4.93
CA VAL A 313 53.18 34.73 3.90
C VAL A 313 51.79 35.39 3.76
N SER A 314 51.76 36.69 3.41
CA SER A 314 50.59 37.56 3.21
C SER A 314 50.78 38.41 1.94
N VAL A 315 49.85 39.23 1.40
CA VAL A 315 48.61 39.87 1.91
C VAL A 315 47.49 39.79 0.85
N GLY A 316 46.22 39.83 1.26
CA GLY A 316 45.06 39.84 0.35
C GLY A 316 44.78 41.19 -0.35
N ARG A 317 43.73 41.22 -1.20
CA ARG A 317 43.17 42.44 -1.81
C ARG A 317 41.67 42.33 -2.11
N THR A 318 40.99 43.47 -2.13
CA THR A 318 39.57 43.65 -2.47
C THR A 318 39.34 43.77 -3.99
N PRO A 319 38.10 43.53 -4.49
CA PRO A 319 37.80 43.50 -5.92
C PRO A 319 37.52 44.90 -6.54
N PRO A 320 37.82 45.09 -7.84
CA PRO A 320 37.37 46.25 -8.63
C PRO A 320 35.95 46.04 -9.22
N ALA A 321 35.36 47.09 -9.83
CA ALA A 321 33.98 47.06 -10.32
C ALA A 321 33.79 47.69 -11.72
N LEU A 322 32.90 47.06 -12.51
CA LEU A 322 32.21 47.56 -13.73
C LEU A 322 33.12 47.87 -14.96
N PRO A 323 32.60 47.71 -16.20
CA PRO A 323 31.60 48.62 -16.80
C PRO A 323 30.29 47.93 -17.25
N ARG A 324 29.38 48.72 -17.85
CA ARG A 324 28.04 48.30 -18.35
C ARG A 324 28.02 48.14 -19.87
N ASN A 325 27.20 47.21 -20.39
CA ASN A 325 26.18 47.42 -21.45
C ASN A 325 25.90 46.16 -22.30
N SER A 326 24.70 45.60 -22.16
CA SER A 326 23.99 44.82 -23.19
C SER A 326 22.49 44.84 -22.87
N PRO A 327 21.58 44.77 -23.87
CA PRO A 327 20.15 44.94 -23.66
C PRO A 327 19.50 43.73 -22.98
N ASN A 328 18.42 43.97 -22.24
CA ASN A 328 17.79 42.97 -21.37
C ASN A 328 16.37 42.64 -21.89
N PRO A 329 16.14 41.47 -22.53
CA PRO A 329 14.96 41.19 -23.38
C PRO A 329 13.66 40.92 -22.61
N LEU A 330 13.56 41.41 -21.37
CA LEU A 330 12.43 41.22 -20.46
C LEU A 330 11.51 42.45 -20.31
N LEU A 331 11.94 43.62 -20.82
CA LEU A 331 11.11 44.84 -20.80
C LEU A 331 10.23 44.96 -22.05
N ASP A 332 10.77 44.71 -23.25
CA ASP A 332 10.02 44.73 -24.51
C ASP A 332 8.81 43.77 -24.49
N PHE A 333 8.93 42.65 -23.78
CA PHE A 333 7.85 41.67 -23.59
C PHE A 333 6.74 42.16 -22.65
N LEU A 334 7.02 43.10 -21.73
CA LEU A 334 6.06 43.56 -20.72
C LEU A 334 5.25 44.78 -21.17
N ASP A 335 5.75 45.59 -22.09
CA ASP A 335 4.94 46.65 -22.70
C ASP A 335 4.04 46.12 -23.84
N GLY A 336 4.48 45.09 -24.58
CA GLY A 336 3.63 44.40 -25.56
C GLY A 336 2.33 43.79 -24.98
N ILE A 337 2.32 43.47 -23.68
CA ILE A 337 1.14 42.91 -22.97
C ILE A 337 0.10 43.99 -22.60
N LYS A 338 0.40 45.29 -22.74
CA LYS A 338 -0.53 46.38 -22.36
C LYS A 338 -1.41 46.89 -23.51
N GLU A 339 -0.97 46.81 -24.77
CA GLU A 339 -1.72 47.40 -25.89
C GLU A 339 -2.89 46.54 -26.38
N GLU A 340 -2.85 45.22 -26.20
CA GLU A 340 -3.89 44.30 -26.69
C GLU A 340 -5.25 44.46 -25.96
N LYS A 341 -5.33 45.27 -24.90
CA LYS A 341 -6.55 45.46 -24.10
C LYS A 341 -7.41 46.68 -24.49
N GLN A 342 -7.15 47.35 -25.61
CA GLN A 342 -7.93 48.53 -26.06
C GLN A 342 -8.35 48.52 -27.55
N ARG A 343 -8.67 47.38 -28.15
CA ARG A 343 -9.38 47.33 -29.45
C ARG A 343 -10.45 46.23 -29.48
N GLY A 344 -11.60 46.53 -30.12
CA GLY A 344 -12.49 45.52 -30.68
C GLY A 344 -13.74 45.14 -29.88
N SER A 345 -14.63 46.09 -29.61
CA SER A 345 -16.07 45.77 -29.55
C SER A 345 -16.69 45.94 -30.95
N THR A 346 -17.55 45.00 -31.39
CA THR A 346 -18.76 45.19 -32.23
C THR A 346 -19.34 43.84 -32.67
N ILE A 347 -20.53 43.52 -32.13
CA ILE A 347 -21.69 42.80 -32.73
C ILE A 347 -21.44 41.74 -33.84
N SER A 348 -21.75 40.48 -33.52
CA SER A 348 -22.76 39.69 -34.29
C SER A 348 -23.26 38.49 -33.46
N SER A 349 -24.54 38.14 -33.61
CA SER A 349 -25.22 37.08 -32.85
C SER A 349 -25.50 35.84 -33.72
N VAL A 350 -25.14 34.65 -33.22
CA VAL A 350 -25.62 33.35 -33.69
C VAL A 350 -25.72 32.42 -32.47
N ASP A 351 -26.89 31.85 -32.21
CA ASP A 351 -27.08 30.81 -31.19
C ASP A 351 -26.51 29.45 -31.67
N HIS A 352 -26.08 28.58 -30.73
CA HIS A 352 -26.39 27.14 -30.73
C HIS A 352 -25.76 26.41 -29.52
N ASP A 353 -26.63 25.86 -28.67
CA ASP A 353 -26.48 24.63 -27.89
C ASP A 353 -25.23 24.38 -27.02
N GLU A 354 -25.29 24.80 -25.75
CA GLU A 354 -24.56 24.10 -24.68
C GLU A 354 -25.20 22.72 -24.41
N PRO A 355 -24.43 21.63 -24.21
CA PRO A 355 -24.96 20.39 -23.66
C PRO A 355 -25.31 20.59 -22.17
N PRO A 356 -26.46 20.10 -21.69
CA PRO A 356 -26.91 20.37 -20.32
C PRO A 356 -26.00 19.71 -19.28
N PRO A 357 -25.85 20.31 -18.08
CA PRO A 357 -25.23 19.62 -16.95
C PRO A 357 -26.07 18.39 -16.59
N HIS A 358 -25.41 17.31 -16.17
CA HIS A 358 -26.09 16.10 -15.72
C HIS A 358 -26.85 16.35 -14.40
N VAL A 359 -28.11 16.79 -14.51
CA VAL A 359 -29.01 17.00 -13.38
C VAL A 359 -29.28 15.66 -12.69
N LEU A 360 -28.97 15.57 -11.41
CA LEU A 360 -29.30 14.41 -10.57
C LEU A 360 -30.83 14.28 -10.45
N GLN A 361 -31.39 13.33 -11.22
CA GLN A 361 -32.84 13.16 -11.33
C GLN A 361 -33.42 12.48 -10.08
N ARG A 362 -33.86 13.29 -9.11
CA ARG A 362 -34.51 12.83 -7.89
C ARG A 362 -35.86 12.16 -8.20
N SER A 363 -35.92 10.84 -8.12
CA SER A 363 -37.17 10.06 -8.24
C SER A 363 -38.03 10.18 -6.97
N ALA A 364 -38.74 11.29 -6.83
CA ALA A 364 -39.57 11.63 -5.67
C ALA A 364 -40.90 10.85 -5.58
N SER A 365 -40.96 9.63 -6.11
CA SER A 365 -42.11 8.73 -6.08
C SER A 365 -41.69 7.33 -5.64
N LEU A 366 -42.40 6.77 -4.66
CA LEU A 366 -42.17 5.41 -4.14
C LEU A 366 -42.43 4.37 -5.24
N PRO A 367 -41.41 3.63 -5.73
CA PRO A 367 -41.64 2.55 -6.66
C PRO A 367 -42.36 1.39 -5.94
N ALA A 368 -43.37 0.81 -6.57
CA ALA A 368 -44.10 -0.31 -5.99
C ALA A 368 -43.16 -1.53 -5.88
N ILE A 369 -42.98 -2.05 -4.66
CA ILE A 369 -41.97 -3.07 -4.32
C ILE A 369 -42.35 -4.43 -4.95
N TRP A 370 -41.71 -4.82 -6.06
CA TRP A 370 -42.10 -6.04 -6.79
C TRP A 370 -40.93 -6.90 -7.33
N ILE A 371 -41.32 -8.12 -7.73
CA ILE A 371 -40.55 -9.34 -8.02
C ILE A 371 -40.37 -10.23 -6.78
N ASP A 372 -39.55 -9.83 -5.81
CA ASP A 372 -39.32 -10.64 -4.59
C ASP A 372 -39.98 -10.08 -3.32
N GLY A 373 -40.62 -8.90 -3.39
CA GLY A 373 -41.01 -8.12 -2.20
C GLY A 373 -39.81 -7.49 -1.46
N ARG A 374 -38.68 -7.33 -2.16
CA ARG A 374 -37.39 -6.86 -1.64
C ARG A 374 -36.86 -5.69 -2.48
N ALA A 375 -36.19 -4.73 -1.85
CA ALA A 375 -35.48 -3.66 -2.55
C ALA A 375 -34.15 -4.15 -3.17
N ASP A 376 -33.61 -3.43 -4.15
CA ASP A 376 -32.31 -3.79 -4.72
C ASP A 376 -31.17 -3.46 -3.77
N LYS A 377 -31.21 -2.28 -3.13
CA LYS A 377 -30.18 -1.78 -2.21
C LYS A 377 -30.75 -1.39 -0.85
N VAL A 378 -30.12 -1.85 0.23
CA VAL A 378 -30.49 -1.53 1.62
C VAL A 378 -29.35 -0.83 2.33
N TYR A 379 -29.60 0.40 2.78
CA TYR A 379 -28.61 1.27 3.40
C TYR A 379 -28.76 1.32 4.93
N THR A 380 -27.65 1.45 5.67
CA THR A 380 -27.67 1.87 7.09
C THR A 380 -26.38 2.58 7.47
N ILE A 381 -26.39 3.44 8.51
CA ILE A 381 -25.20 4.12 9.02
C ILE A 381 -25.13 4.03 10.56
N GLY A 382 -23.97 3.64 11.07
CA GLY A 382 -23.77 3.43 12.50
C GLY A 382 -22.31 3.42 12.97
N CYS A 383 -22.12 3.17 14.27
CA CYS A 383 -20.79 3.10 14.89
C CYS A 383 -20.16 1.70 14.78
N PHE A 384 -20.98 0.65 14.99
CA PHE A 384 -20.58 -0.77 14.98
C PHE A 384 -19.40 -1.12 15.91
N ASP A 385 -19.25 -0.37 17.01
CA ASP A 385 -18.25 -0.57 18.07
C ASP A 385 -18.58 -1.77 18.96
N LEU A 386 -17.56 -2.52 19.38
CA LEU A 386 -17.68 -3.83 20.04
C LEU A 386 -18.66 -4.73 19.28
N PHE A 387 -18.27 -5.15 18.06
CA PHE A 387 -19.19 -5.83 17.15
C PHE A 387 -19.79 -7.11 17.77
N HIS A 388 -21.11 -7.10 17.94
CA HIS A 388 -21.83 -8.03 18.81
C HIS A 388 -23.13 -8.54 18.16
N GLU A 389 -23.83 -9.46 18.82
CA GLU A 389 -25.00 -10.16 18.27
C GLU A 389 -26.12 -9.23 17.77
N GLY A 390 -26.44 -8.15 18.48
CA GLY A 390 -27.38 -7.13 17.99
C GLY A 390 -27.00 -6.49 16.65
N HIS A 391 -25.70 -6.23 16.40
CA HIS A 391 -25.22 -5.74 15.10
C HIS A 391 -25.31 -6.83 14.02
N ARG A 392 -24.98 -8.09 14.36
CA ARG A 392 -25.12 -9.24 13.46
C ARG A 392 -26.57 -9.43 13.00
N LEU A 393 -27.51 -9.42 13.95
CA LEU A 393 -28.94 -9.62 13.68
C LEU A 393 -29.56 -8.45 12.91
N LEU A 394 -29.12 -7.20 13.13
CA LEU A 394 -29.54 -6.06 12.32
C LEU A 394 -29.19 -6.27 10.84
N LEU A 395 -27.91 -6.57 10.55
CA LEU A 395 -27.43 -6.78 9.18
C LEU A 395 -28.03 -8.05 8.53
N GLN A 396 -28.25 -9.12 9.32
CA GLN A 396 -28.93 -10.32 8.85
C GLN A 396 -30.41 -10.09 8.50
N ARG A 397 -31.11 -9.20 9.23
CA ARG A 397 -32.48 -8.79 8.89
C ARG A 397 -32.52 -7.85 7.68
N MET A 398 -31.55 -6.95 7.52
CA MET A 398 -31.45 -6.11 6.31
C MET A 398 -31.42 -6.94 5.03
N ARG A 399 -30.72 -8.09 5.04
CA ARG A 399 -30.66 -9.05 3.93
C ARG A 399 -32.02 -9.67 3.55
N GLN A 400 -33.02 -9.60 4.43
CA GLN A 400 -34.39 -10.04 4.15
C GLN A 400 -35.19 -8.96 3.39
N PHE A 401 -34.80 -7.69 3.49
CA PHE A 401 -35.50 -6.56 2.88
C PHE A 401 -34.86 -6.07 1.58
N GLY A 402 -33.66 -6.54 1.22
CA GLY A 402 -33.08 -6.26 -0.08
C GLY A 402 -31.89 -7.12 -0.47
N ARG A 403 -31.50 -6.96 -1.74
CA ARG A 403 -30.54 -7.84 -2.44
C ARG A 403 -29.11 -7.51 -2.01
N GLU A 404 -28.75 -6.22 -2.11
CA GLU A 404 -27.47 -5.65 -1.69
C GLU A 404 -27.61 -4.92 -0.34
N VAL A 405 -26.69 -5.14 0.59
CA VAL A 405 -26.62 -4.50 1.91
C VAL A 405 -25.39 -3.59 1.98
N ILE A 406 -25.63 -2.29 2.16
CA ILE A 406 -24.64 -1.21 2.05
C ILE A 406 -24.56 -0.46 3.40
N VAL A 407 -23.37 -0.38 4.01
CA VAL A 407 -23.23 0.09 5.40
C VAL A 407 -22.18 1.21 5.54
N GLY A 408 -22.61 2.35 6.07
CA GLY A 408 -21.72 3.42 6.52
C GLY A 408 -21.24 3.18 7.96
N VAL A 409 -19.93 3.26 8.16
CA VAL A 409 -19.28 3.12 9.47
C VAL A 409 -18.56 4.42 9.80
N HIS A 410 -18.94 5.11 10.87
CA HIS A 410 -18.26 6.34 11.28
C HIS A 410 -16.80 6.09 11.69
N ASP A 411 -15.89 7.01 11.33
CA ASP A 411 -14.52 6.99 11.86
C ASP A 411 -14.47 7.25 13.38
N SER A 412 -13.37 6.88 14.03
CA SER A 412 -13.27 6.94 15.48
C SER A 412 -13.33 8.38 16.02
N ARG A 413 -12.75 9.36 15.31
CA ARG A 413 -12.88 10.80 15.62
C ARG A 413 -14.32 11.32 15.51
N SER A 414 -15.13 10.80 14.59
CA SER A 414 -16.55 11.17 14.45
C SER A 414 -17.40 10.54 15.53
N ILE A 415 -17.12 9.29 15.93
CA ILE A 415 -17.77 8.66 17.09
C ILE A 415 -17.45 9.44 18.38
N HIS A 416 -16.20 9.86 18.55
CA HIS A 416 -15.80 10.70 19.68
C HIS A 416 -16.61 12.01 19.72
N LYS A 417 -16.71 12.73 18.59
CA LYS A 417 -17.52 13.96 18.46
C LYS A 417 -19.03 13.74 18.65
N LEU A 418 -19.57 12.60 18.19
CA LEU A 418 -21.02 12.29 18.27
C LEU A 418 -21.48 11.79 19.63
N LYS A 419 -20.60 11.15 20.40
CA LYS A 419 -21.00 10.35 21.59
C LYS A 419 -20.15 10.62 22.83
N SER A 420 -19.29 11.64 22.79
CA SER A 420 -18.30 12.02 23.82
C SER A 420 -17.58 10.82 24.43
N ARG A 421 -17.14 9.91 23.55
CA ARG A 421 -16.41 8.70 23.93
C ARG A 421 -15.62 8.12 22.75
N VAL A 422 -14.39 7.69 22.99
CA VAL A 422 -13.60 6.90 22.02
C VAL A 422 -14.28 5.53 21.78
N PRO A 423 -14.35 4.96 20.55
CA PRO A 423 -14.73 3.56 20.33
C PRO A 423 -13.63 2.60 20.84
N VAL A 424 -13.98 1.37 21.22
CA VAL A 424 -12.98 0.36 21.65
C VAL A 424 -12.36 -0.34 20.44
N ASP A 425 -13.19 -0.68 19.43
CA ASP A 425 -12.70 -1.22 18.17
C ASP A 425 -12.26 -0.08 17.23
N GLY A 426 -11.09 -0.23 16.60
CA GLY A 426 -10.60 0.74 15.62
C GLY A 426 -11.42 0.79 14.33
N THR A 427 -11.31 1.88 13.56
CA THR A 427 -12.13 2.10 12.34
C THR A 427 -12.07 0.93 11.37
N GLU A 428 -10.85 0.45 11.07
CA GLU A 428 -10.63 -0.73 10.22
C GLU A 428 -11.30 -1.98 10.82
N THR A 429 -11.12 -2.26 12.12
CA THR A 429 -11.72 -3.41 12.82
C THR A 429 -13.25 -3.39 12.73
N ARG A 430 -13.87 -2.23 12.95
CA ARG A 430 -15.34 -2.07 12.87
C ARG A 430 -15.84 -2.28 11.45
N MET A 431 -15.16 -1.72 10.44
CA MET A 431 -15.48 -1.96 9.03
C MET A 431 -15.31 -3.43 8.63
N VAL A 432 -14.22 -4.09 9.03
CA VAL A 432 -13.95 -5.52 8.77
C VAL A 432 -14.97 -6.44 9.44
N ASN A 433 -15.48 -6.10 10.62
CA ASN A 433 -16.51 -6.88 11.30
C ASN A 433 -17.89 -6.72 10.64
N VAL A 434 -18.27 -5.49 10.24
CA VAL A 434 -19.49 -5.21 9.46
C VAL A 434 -19.46 -5.90 8.08
N LYS A 435 -18.31 -5.85 7.40
CA LYS A 435 -18.11 -6.39 6.04
C LYS A 435 -18.36 -7.90 5.91
N ARG A 436 -18.46 -8.64 7.02
CA ARG A 436 -18.83 -10.07 7.03
C ARG A 436 -20.32 -10.31 6.73
N TYR A 437 -21.16 -9.27 6.80
CA TYR A 437 -22.62 -9.36 6.63
C TYR A 437 -23.16 -8.39 5.55
N ALA A 438 -22.32 -7.44 5.10
CA ALA A 438 -22.64 -6.39 4.14
C ALA A 438 -21.80 -6.47 2.86
N ASP A 439 -22.40 -6.19 1.72
CA ASP A 439 -21.76 -6.29 0.39
C ASP A 439 -20.90 -5.06 0.10
N GLN A 440 -21.32 -3.89 0.58
CA GLN A 440 -20.52 -2.67 0.56
C GLN A 440 -20.40 -2.09 1.96
N VAL A 441 -19.21 -1.59 2.31
CA VAL A 441 -18.94 -0.89 3.57
C VAL A 441 -18.07 0.31 3.26
N TYR A 442 -18.51 1.49 3.71
CA TYR A 442 -17.80 2.76 3.50
C TYR A 442 -17.56 3.48 4.83
N CYS A 443 -16.52 4.31 4.87
CA CYS A 443 -16.22 5.12 6.04
C CYS A 443 -16.97 6.45 5.98
N VAL A 444 -17.52 6.90 7.11
CA VAL A 444 -18.18 8.21 7.26
C VAL A 444 -17.33 9.08 8.17
N ALA A 445 -16.75 10.14 7.61
CA ALA A 445 -15.93 11.11 8.33
C ALA A 445 -16.72 12.41 8.49
N GLY A 446 -17.01 12.78 9.74
CA GLY A 446 -17.96 13.84 10.10
C GLY A 446 -19.07 13.33 11.01
N THR A 447 -19.67 14.28 11.75
CA THR A 447 -20.84 14.02 12.61
C THR A 447 -22.14 13.92 11.81
N ASP A 448 -22.19 14.54 10.63
CA ASP A 448 -23.31 14.48 9.69
C ASP A 448 -22.99 13.55 8.51
N PRO A 449 -23.74 12.45 8.30
CA PRO A 449 -23.57 11.59 7.13
C PRO A 449 -24.12 12.15 5.82
N SER A 450 -24.86 13.27 5.81
CA SER A 450 -25.71 13.69 4.69
C SER A 450 -25.02 13.72 3.31
N SER A 451 -23.80 14.25 3.24
CA SER A 451 -23.01 14.27 2.00
C SER A 451 -22.57 12.88 1.54
N PHE A 452 -22.26 11.96 2.46
CA PHE A 452 -21.93 10.57 2.15
C PHE A 452 -23.16 9.83 1.63
N VAL A 453 -24.35 10.06 2.22
CA VAL A 453 -25.62 9.51 1.72
C VAL A 453 -25.87 9.96 0.27
N GLN A 454 -25.79 11.26 0.00
CA GLN A 454 -25.99 11.80 -1.36
C GLN A 454 -25.01 11.22 -2.40
N CYS A 455 -23.76 10.95 -2.01
CA CYS A 455 -22.75 10.37 -2.90
C CYS A 455 -22.84 8.84 -3.08
N ILE A 456 -23.34 8.09 -2.08
CA ILE A 456 -23.39 6.62 -2.10
C ILE A 456 -24.74 6.04 -2.56
N VAL A 457 -25.80 6.86 -2.53
CA VAL A 457 -27.13 6.50 -3.07
C VAL A 457 -27.13 6.76 -4.57
N TYR A 458 -26.46 5.86 -5.31
CA TYR A 458 -26.52 5.80 -6.76
C TYR A 458 -27.45 4.66 -7.20
N LEU A 459 -28.53 5.03 -7.88
CA LEU A 459 -29.53 4.15 -8.47
C LEU A 459 -29.52 4.29 -9.99
N ARG A 460 -29.56 3.15 -10.68
CA ARG A 460 -29.85 3.10 -12.12
C ARG A 460 -31.35 3.21 -12.37
N GLU A 461 -31.75 3.35 -13.63
CA GLU A 461 -33.15 3.26 -14.03
C GLU A 461 -33.82 1.99 -13.45
N ASN A 462 -34.93 2.18 -12.74
CA ASN A 462 -35.72 1.16 -12.06
C ASN A 462 -35.05 0.41 -10.88
N GLU A 463 -33.86 0.82 -10.39
CA GLU A 463 -33.32 0.28 -9.14
C GLU A 463 -34.00 0.90 -7.91
N THR A 464 -34.22 0.09 -6.86
CA THR A 464 -34.89 0.52 -5.63
C THR A 464 -33.95 0.59 -4.41
N ALA A 465 -34.16 1.61 -3.56
CA ALA A 465 -33.44 1.80 -2.30
C ALA A 465 -34.36 1.73 -1.07
N LEU A 466 -33.81 1.28 0.06
CA LEU A 466 -34.45 1.28 1.38
C LEU A 466 -33.41 1.62 2.45
N TYR A 467 -33.69 2.56 3.35
CA TYR A 467 -32.85 2.77 4.53
C TYR A 467 -33.39 1.97 5.71
N VAL A 468 -32.53 1.26 6.43
CA VAL A 468 -32.90 0.44 7.58
C VAL A 468 -32.13 0.85 8.83
N ARG A 469 -32.80 0.92 9.97
CA ARG A 469 -32.20 1.26 11.28
C ARG A 469 -32.85 0.45 12.40
N GLY A 470 -32.20 0.38 13.56
CA GLY A 470 -32.90 0.01 14.79
C GLY A 470 -33.92 1.08 15.19
N ASP A 471 -34.99 0.68 15.87
CA ASP A 471 -35.98 1.57 16.48
C ASP A 471 -35.46 2.32 17.72
N ASP A 472 -34.26 1.98 18.20
CA ASP A 472 -33.56 2.62 19.33
C ASP A 472 -33.17 4.09 19.09
N MET A 473 -33.18 4.55 17.84
CA MET A 473 -32.81 5.92 17.46
C MET A 473 -33.58 6.38 16.21
N ALA A 474 -34.87 6.69 16.41
CA ALA A 474 -35.82 7.13 15.37
C ALA A 474 -35.58 8.55 14.81
N ASP A 475 -34.76 9.34 15.50
CA ASP A 475 -34.20 10.60 15.01
C ASP A 475 -32.67 10.48 14.95
N PHE A 476 -32.07 10.85 13.82
CA PHE A 476 -30.65 10.62 13.53
C PHE A 476 -30.10 11.65 12.54
N PRO A 477 -28.80 12.01 12.62
CA PRO A 477 -28.19 12.93 11.65
C PRO A 477 -28.29 12.34 10.24
N SER A 478 -28.57 13.20 9.26
CA SER A 478 -29.01 12.90 7.88
C SER A 478 -30.40 12.30 7.66
N LYS A 479 -31.29 12.20 8.67
CA LYS A 479 -32.65 11.64 8.49
C LYS A 479 -33.43 12.29 7.34
N HIS A 480 -33.49 13.62 7.27
CA HIS A 480 -34.19 14.35 6.21
C HIS A 480 -33.64 14.03 4.81
N VAL A 481 -32.31 14.01 4.63
CA VAL A 481 -31.66 13.64 3.36
C VAL A 481 -31.93 12.18 2.98
N VAL A 482 -31.99 11.28 3.97
CA VAL A 482 -32.37 9.89 3.73
C VAL A 482 -33.83 9.80 3.26
N GLU A 483 -34.76 10.48 3.94
CA GLU A 483 -36.19 10.48 3.60
C GLU A 483 -36.50 11.18 2.25
N GLU A 484 -35.66 12.14 1.83
CA GLU A 484 -35.66 12.74 0.48
C GLU A 484 -35.20 11.77 -0.63
N LEU A 485 -34.44 10.72 -0.29
CA LEU A 485 -33.79 9.82 -1.26
C LEU A 485 -34.36 8.40 -1.28
N MET A 486 -34.88 7.90 -0.16
CA MET A 486 -35.42 6.54 -0.03
C MET A 486 -36.33 6.38 1.21
N PRO A 487 -37.30 5.45 1.18
CA PRO A 487 -38.09 5.11 2.37
C PRO A 487 -37.22 4.59 3.52
N VAL A 488 -37.60 4.97 4.75
CA VAL A 488 -36.97 4.50 6.00
C VAL A 488 -37.80 3.37 6.63
N LYS A 489 -37.14 2.31 7.10
CA LYS A 489 -37.75 1.21 7.83
C LYS A 489 -36.99 0.91 9.13
N PHE A 490 -37.68 1.04 10.25
CA PHE A 490 -37.17 0.68 11.57
C PHE A 490 -37.37 -0.82 11.84
N LEU A 491 -36.43 -1.44 12.55
CA LEU A 491 -36.47 -2.84 12.99
C LEU A 491 -36.29 -2.94 14.50
N PRO A 492 -36.97 -3.89 15.17
CA PRO A 492 -36.96 -3.98 16.62
C PRO A 492 -35.57 -4.29 17.18
N TYR A 493 -35.12 -3.49 18.14
CA TYR A 493 -33.83 -3.64 18.80
C TYR A 493 -33.64 -5.05 19.41
N THR A 494 -32.40 -5.54 19.42
CA THR A 494 -32.10 -6.85 20.00
C THR A 494 -31.88 -6.73 21.50
N ASN A 495 -32.93 -7.03 22.27
CA ASN A 495 -32.88 -7.05 23.73
C ASN A 495 -31.75 -7.94 24.28
N GLY A 496 -31.15 -7.50 25.38
CA GLY A 496 -30.07 -8.21 26.08
C GLY A 496 -28.68 -7.61 25.82
N VAL A 497 -28.29 -7.41 24.55
CA VAL A 497 -26.91 -7.13 24.13
C VAL A 497 -26.74 -5.71 23.58
N SER A 498 -25.78 -4.94 24.09
CA SER A 498 -25.37 -3.65 23.51
C SER A 498 -23.90 -3.32 23.80
N SER A 499 -23.27 -2.51 22.93
CA SER A 499 -21.88 -2.03 23.14
C SER A 499 -21.69 -1.31 24.47
N THR A 500 -22.73 -0.63 24.99
CA THR A 500 -22.67 0.05 26.28
C THR A 500 -22.51 -0.95 27.44
N LYS A 501 -23.28 -2.05 27.44
CA LYS A 501 -23.16 -3.11 28.46
C LYS A 501 -21.82 -3.83 28.36
N LEU A 502 -21.45 -4.28 27.16
CA LEU A 502 -20.17 -4.97 26.94
C LEU A 502 -18.96 -4.10 27.33
N ARG A 503 -19.05 -2.78 27.11
CA ARG A 503 -18.02 -1.83 27.57
C ARG A 503 -17.97 -1.73 29.10
N GLN A 504 -19.12 -1.68 29.78
CA GLN A 504 -19.16 -1.66 31.26
C GLN A 504 -18.64 -2.98 31.88
N GLU A 505 -18.94 -4.11 31.26
CA GLU A 505 -18.58 -5.45 31.75
C GLU A 505 -17.10 -5.80 31.50
N LEU A 506 -16.52 -5.39 30.36
CA LEU A 506 -15.20 -5.86 29.91
C LEU A 506 -14.15 -4.75 29.66
N PHE A 507 -14.57 -3.50 29.47
CA PHE A 507 -13.70 -2.40 29.01
C PHE A 507 -13.83 -1.12 29.86
N SER A 508 -14.25 -1.25 31.13
CA SER A 508 -14.47 -0.15 32.07
C SER A 508 -13.20 0.66 32.43
N HIS A 509 -12.02 0.17 32.04
CA HIS A 509 -10.73 0.83 32.21
C HIS A 509 -10.42 1.87 31.11
N ILE A 510 -11.15 1.88 29.99
CA ILE A 510 -10.95 2.85 28.89
C ILE A 510 -11.75 4.11 29.22
N GLN A 511 -11.04 5.23 29.44
CA GLN A 511 -11.68 6.51 29.75
C GLN A 511 -12.37 7.11 28.52
N ALA A 512 -13.37 7.97 28.74
CA ALA A 512 -14.17 8.58 27.68
C ALA A 512 -13.32 9.44 26.72
N ASP A 513 -12.37 10.19 27.29
CA ASP A 513 -11.57 11.23 26.62
C ASP A 513 -10.11 10.79 26.38
N ASP A 514 -9.83 9.48 26.27
CA ASP A 514 -8.47 8.95 26.06
C ASP A 514 -7.95 9.29 24.64
N VAL A 515 -7.32 10.45 24.51
CA VAL A 515 -6.75 10.96 23.25
C VAL A 515 -5.65 10.05 22.69
N GLU A 516 -4.88 9.37 23.55
CA GLU A 516 -3.81 8.48 23.09
C GLU A 516 -4.39 7.17 22.53
N HIS A 517 -5.46 6.65 23.14
CA HIS A 517 -6.25 5.57 22.56
C HIS A 517 -6.95 6.01 21.27
N LEU A 518 -7.53 7.23 21.21
CA LEU A 518 -8.21 7.75 20.02
C LEU A 518 -7.29 7.78 18.79
N GLU A 519 -6.06 8.28 18.93
CA GLU A 519 -5.08 8.28 17.84
C GLU A 519 -4.50 6.88 17.54
N ARG A 520 -4.65 5.90 18.45
CA ARG A 520 -4.35 4.47 18.21
C ARG A 520 -5.49 3.71 17.54
N VAL A 521 -6.74 4.18 17.61
CA VAL A 521 -7.94 3.48 17.06
C VAL A 521 -8.62 4.19 15.88
N ASN A 522 -8.10 5.33 15.42
CA ASN A 522 -8.68 6.07 14.30
C ASN A 522 -8.21 5.59 12.92
#